data_AF-A0A0C9TMR1-F1
#
_entry.id   AF-A0A0C9TMR1-F1
#
_cell.length_a   1.000
_cell.length_b   1.000
_cell.length_c   1.000
_cell.angle_alpha   90.00
_cell.angle_beta   90.00
_cell.angle_gamma   90.00
#
_symmetry.space_group_name_H-M   'P 1'
#
loop_
_entity.id
_entity.type
_entity.pdbx_description
1 polymer ?
#
loop_
_entity_poly.entity_id
_entity_poly.type
_entity_poly.pdbx_seq_one_letter_code
_entity_poly.pdbx_strand_id
1 'polypeptide(L)'
;IILVDSTRHGKRFPDAFSKTIPIWCAVINLAIARKYTSEVRWTASDSHENEALYTPPGSVSRSEHSQIELRLDVFANKLLSSEFSPPPLQKPLRPIWITPDTSTLPSLTDVDFLPVLCVSTSKLVHEGLERRTAGSTYAQGSGDDHES
;
A
#
# COMPACT_ATOMS: atom_id res chain seq x y z
N ILE A 1 -1.33 6.19 -9.18
CA ILE A 1 0.09 5.78 -9.14
C ILE A 1 0.15 4.26 -9.20
N ILE A 2 1.12 3.66 -9.88
CA ILE A 2 1.31 2.21 -9.92
C ILE A 2 2.68 1.89 -9.33
N LEU A 3 2.69 1.01 -8.33
CA LEU A 3 3.87 0.49 -7.66
C LEU A 3 3.93 -1.00 -7.96
N VAL A 4 5.06 -1.47 -8.49
CA VAL A 4 5.25 -2.86 -8.91
C VAL A 4 6.39 -3.44 -8.11
N ASP A 5 6.15 -4.59 -7.48
CA ASP A 5 7.16 -5.30 -6.71
C ASP A 5 6.92 -6.82 -6.76
N SER A 6 7.92 -7.60 -6.40
CA SER A 6 7.88 -9.06 -6.36
C SER A 6 8.23 -9.57 -4.97
N THR A 7 7.65 -10.69 -4.55
CA THR A 7 8.00 -11.32 -3.27
C THR A 7 8.87 -12.56 -3.47
N ARG A 8 9.68 -12.88 -2.44
CA ARG A 8 10.27 -14.21 -2.29
C ARG A 8 9.20 -15.20 -1.78
N HIS A 9 9.39 -16.48 -2.08
CA HIS A 9 8.46 -17.61 -1.83
C HIS A 9 7.50 -17.43 -0.64
N GLY A 10 6.20 -17.64 -0.89
CA GLY A 10 5.17 -17.86 0.14
C GLY A 10 4.39 -16.62 0.60
N LYS A 11 4.85 -15.39 0.30
CA LYS A 11 4.08 -14.16 0.63
C LYS A 11 3.22 -13.71 -0.55
N ARG A 12 2.03 -13.19 -0.25
CA ARG A 12 1.14 -12.59 -1.27
C ARG A 12 1.59 -11.19 -1.69
N PHE A 13 2.05 -10.40 -0.72
CA PHE A 13 2.54 -9.03 -0.90
C PHE A 13 3.83 -8.82 -0.11
N PRO A 14 4.76 -7.97 -0.61
CA PRO A 14 5.90 -7.53 0.19
C PRO A 14 5.40 -6.63 1.33
N ASP A 15 6.19 -6.53 2.40
CA ASP A 15 5.88 -5.65 3.54
C ASP A 15 5.67 -4.19 3.11
N ALA A 16 6.35 -3.77 2.03
CA ALA A 16 6.13 -2.47 1.40
C ALA A 16 4.66 -2.27 0.99
N PHE A 17 4.03 -3.26 0.38
CA PHE A 17 2.64 -3.17 -0.09
C PHE A 17 1.62 -3.51 0.99
N SER A 18 1.97 -4.38 1.94
CA SER A 18 1.03 -4.76 3.00
C SER A 18 0.95 -3.75 4.13
N LYS A 19 2.03 -3.00 4.40
CA LYS A 19 2.13 -2.09 5.55
C LYS A 19 2.63 -0.70 5.16
N THR A 20 3.80 -0.60 4.53
CA THR A 20 4.44 0.71 4.32
C THR A 20 3.59 1.67 3.48
N ILE A 21 3.10 1.24 2.31
CA ILE A 21 2.26 2.07 1.43
C ILE A 21 0.91 2.40 2.09
N PRO A 22 0.18 1.45 2.69
CA PRO A 22 -0.99 1.74 3.53
C PRO A 22 -0.79 2.82 4.59
N ILE A 23 0.32 2.70 5.34
CA ILE A 23 0.68 3.65 6.39
C ILE A 23 0.88 5.05 5.79
N TRP A 24 1.64 5.17 4.70
CA TRP A 24 1.89 6.46 4.07
C TRP A 24 0.63 7.08 3.46
N CYS A 25 -0.25 6.28 2.85
CA CYS A 25 -1.54 6.79 2.36
C CYS A 25 -2.34 7.40 3.53
N ALA A 26 -2.47 6.67 4.63
CA ALA A 26 -3.19 7.12 5.82
C ALA A 26 -2.57 8.38 6.45
N VAL A 27 -1.24 8.39 6.62
CA VAL A 27 -0.48 9.50 7.21
C VAL A 27 -0.57 10.78 6.38
N ILE A 28 -0.42 10.66 5.05
CA ILE A 28 -0.52 11.81 4.14
C ILE A 28 -1.96 12.35 4.14
N ASN A 29 -2.95 11.46 4.10
CA ASN A 29 -4.35 11.86 4.14
C ASN A 29 -4.66 12.68 5.41
N LEU A 30 -4.27 12.13 6.56
CA LEU A 30 -4.47 12.77 7.85
C LEU A 30 -3.73 14.11 7.96
N ALA A 31 -2.49 14.19 7.47
CA ALA A 31 -1.72 15.43 7.46
C ALA A 31 -2.40 16.51 6.59
N ILE A 32 -2.89 16.15 5.40
CA ILE A 32 -3.56 17.08 4.48
C ILE A 32 -4.88 17.56 5.08
N ALA A 33 -5.69 16.67 5.64
CA ALA A 33 -6.97 17.03 6.26
C ALA A 33 -6.79 18.03 7.43
N ARG A 34 -5.74 17.85 8.23
CA ARG A 34 -5.35 18.77 9.31
C ARG A 34 -4.84 20.12 8.82
N LYS A 35 -4.04 20.11 7.75
CA LYS A 35 -3.37 21.32 7.24
C LYS A 35 -4.29 22.21 6.41
N TYR A 36 -5.16 21.59 5.61
CA TYR A 36 -5.97 22.27 4.58
C TYR A 36 -7.46 22.17 4.87
N THR A 37 -7.87 22.23 6.14
CA THR A 37 -9.26 22.04 6.60
C THR A 37 -10.29 22.94 5.89
N SER A 38 -9.89 24.13 5.44
CA SER A 38 -10.75 25.07 4.69
C SER A 38 -10.82 24.79 3.18
N GLU A 39 -9.80 24.15 2.62
CA GLU A 39 -9.62 23.95 1.16
C GLU A 39 -9.99 22.53 0.73
N VAL A 40 -9.84 21.56 1.64
CA VAL A 40 -10.07 20.14 1.39
C VAL A 40 -11.36 19.73 2.09
N ARG A 41 -12.45 19.61 1.32
CA ARG A 41 -13.71 19.02 1.77
C ARG A 41 -13.82 17.60 1.23
N TRP A 42 -13.06 16.69 1.83
CA TRP A 42 -13.38 15.28 1.72
C TRP A 42 -14.73 15.07 2.44
N THR A 43 -15.67 14.38 1.80
CA THR A 43 -17.01 14.15 2.34
C THR A 43 -16.94 13.35 3.64
N ALA A 44 -17.97 13.39 4.49
CA ALA A 44 -17.94 12.68 5.79
C ALA A 44 -17.78 11.14 5.65
N SER A 45 -18.04 10.57 4.47
CA SER A 45 -17.71 9.18 4.09
C SER A 45 -16.23 8.96 3.74
N ASP A 46 -15.47 10.04 3.51
CA ASP A 46 -14.03 10.03 3.23
C ASP A 46 -13.19 10.25 4.49
N SER A 47 -13.81 10.78 5.54
CA SER A 47 -13.20 11.09 6.84
C SER A 47 -13.79 10.20 7.95
N HIS A 48 -13.94 8.91 7.70
CA HIS A 48 -14.22 7.99 8.81
C HIS A 48 -13.05 8.08 9.79
N GLU A 49 -13.28 8.70 10.94
CA GLU A 49 -12.37 8.77 12.10
C GLU A 49 -11.93 7.36 12.58
N ASN A 50 -12.49 6.29 12.00
CA ASN A 50 -12.19 4.88 12.24
C ASN A 50 -11.73 4.06 11.02
N GLU A 51 -11.53 4.65 9.81
CA GLU A 51 -11.05 3.89 8.63
C GLU A 51 -9.99 4.69 7.83
N ALA A 52 -9.05 5.32 8.51
CA ALA A 52 -7.93 5.99 7.85
C ALA A 52 -6.93 5.01 7.21
N LEU A 53 -6.86 3.78 7.72
CA LEU A 53 -5.90 2.76 7.32
C LEU A 53 -6.54 1.66 6.47
N TYR A 54 -6.02 1.46 5.26
CA TYR A 54 -6.41 0.34 4.39
C TYR A 54 -5.26 -0.65 4.28
N THR A 55 -5.39 -1.83 4.89
CA THR A 55 -4.42 -2.94 4.74
C THR A 55 -4.97 -4.07 3.87
N PRO A 56 -4.13 -4.84 3.15
CA PRO A 56 -4.61 -5.90 2.28
C PRO A 56 -5.28 -7.02 3.10
N PRO A 57 -6.48 -7.49 2.71
CA PRO A 57 -7.16 -8.59 3.39
C PRO A 57 -6.27 -9.83 3.51
N GLY A 58 -6.19 -10.40 4.71
CA GLY A 58 -5.44 -11.62 5.00
C GLY A 58 -3.92 -11.47 5.02
N SER A 59 -3.37 -10.26 4.84
CA SER A 59 -1.91 -10.02 4.86
C SER A 59 -1.43 -9.30 6.12
N VAL A 60 -2.34 -8.66 6.85
CA VAL A 60 -2.08 -7.97 8.12
C VAL A 60 -3.10 -8.47 9.14
N SER A 61 -2.65 -8.87 10.32
CA SER A 61 -3.56 -9.33 11.38
C SER A 61 -4.36 -8.16 11.95
N ARG A 62 -5.53 -8.41 12.56
CA ARG A 62 -6.32 -7.34 13.20
C ARG A 62 -5.54 -6.61 14.28
N SER A 63 -4.77 -7.34 15.10
CA SER A 63 -3.93 -6.75 16.15
C SER A 63 -2.85 -5.84 15.57
N GLU A 64 -2.17 -6.29 14.50
CA GLU A 64 -1.16 -5.47 13.82
C GLU A 64 -1.79 -4.24 13.17
N HIS A 65 -2.95 -4.38 12.52
CA HIS A 65 -3.71 -3.28 11.96
C HIS A 65 -4.03 -2.21 13.02
N SER A 66 -4.62 -2.61 14.15
CA SER A 66 -4.94 -1.69 15.25
C SER A 66 -3.68 -1.03 15.84
N GLN A 67 -2.58 -1.77 15.97
CA GLN A 67 -1.32 -1.20 16.44
C GLN A 67 -0.72 -0.18 15.47
N ILE A 68 -0.91 -0.35 14.16
CA ILE A 68 -0.50 0.62 13.16
C ILE A 68 -1.39 1.86 13.26
N GLU A 69 -2.70 1.66 13.33
CA GLU A 69 -3.71 2.72 13.40
C GLU A 69 -3.46 3.68 14.59
N LEU A 70 -3.18 3.13 15.78
CA LEU A 70 -2.83 3.90 16.98
C LEU A 70 -1.60 4.81 16.81
N ARG A 71 -0.76 4.61 15.79
CA ARG A 71 0.45 5.40 15.55
C ARG A 71 0.28 6.43 14.44
N LEU A 72 -0.82 6.41 13.69
CA LEU A 72 -1.03 7.31 12.54
C LEU A 72 -0.99 8.78 12.94
N ASP A 73 -1.62 9.14 14.06
CA ASP A 73 -1.62 10.51 14.58
C ASP A 73 -0.22 11.05 14.82
N VAL A 74 0.63 10.22 15.44
CA VAL A 74 2.02 10.55 15.74
C VAL A 74 2.80 10.76 14.45
N PHE A 75 2.62 9.88 13.46
CA PHE A 75 3.31 10.02 12.18
C PHE A 75 2.83 11.21 11.35
N ALA A 76 1.53 11.49 11.33
CA ALA A 76 0.98 12.66 10.65
C ALA A 76 1.48 13.96 11.29
N ASN A 77 1.52 14.03 12.63
CA ASN A 77 2.09 15.19 13.32
C ASN A 77 3.59 15.35 13.04
N LYS A 78 4.35 14.24 13.01
CA LYS A 78 5.77 14.26 12.62
C LYS A 78 5.97 14.79 11.20
N LEU A 79 5.14 14.34 10.25
CA LEU A 79 5.17 14.82 8.87
C LEU A 79 4.89 16.33 8.81
N LEU A 80 3.87 16.81 9.51
CA LEU A 80 3.54 18.24 9.57
C LEU A 80 4.61 19.10 10.25
N SER A 81 5.38 18.53 11.19
CA SER A 81 6.51 19.19 11.84
C SER A 81 7.82 19.13 11.04
N SER A 82 7.86 18.35 9.96
CA SER A 82 9.06 18.21 9.12
C SER A 82 9.20 19.40 8.16
N GLU A 83 10.37 19.55 7.54
CA GLU A 83 10.59 20.54 6.49
C GLU A 83 9.77 20.26 5.21
N PHE A 84 9.24 19.04 5.08
CA PHE A 84 8.39 18.67 3.97
C PHE A 84 6.94 19.03 4.25
N SER A 85 6.39 19.90 3.40
CA SER A 85 4.97 20.25 3.40
C SER A 85 4.26 19.51 2.26
N PRO A 86 3.38 18.54 2.55
CA PRO A 86 2.58 17.93 1.49
C PRO A 86 1.66 18.98 0.85
N PRO A 87 1.53 19.04 -0.48
CA PRO A 87 0.58 19.93 -1.14
C PRO A 87 -0.86 19.45 -0.88
N PRO A 88 -1.88 20.32 -1.08
CA PRO A 88 -3.27 19.91 -0.95
C PRO A 88 -3.61 18.83 -2.01
N LEU A 89 -4.40 17.84 -1.62
CA LEU A 89 -4.96 16.83 -2.51
C LEU A 89 -6.48 16.99 -2.61
N GLN A 90 -6.99 16.94 -3.84
CA GLN A 90 -8.43 17.07 -4.12
C GLN A 90 -9.25 15.86 -3.61
N LYS A 91 -8.60 14.70 -3.47
CA LYS A 91 -9.18 13.43 -3.03
C LYS A 91 -8.17 12.66 -2.16
N PRO A 92 -8.61 11.87 -1.17
CA PRO A 92 -7.71 11.09 -0.32
C PRO A 92 -7.00 9.98 -1.12
N LEU A 93 -5.78 9.61 -0.73
CA LEU A 93 -5.06 8.47 -1.28
C LEU A 93 -5.67 7.15 -0.78
N ARG A 94 -5.84 6.16 -1.66
CA ARG A 94 -6.29 4.81 -1.26
C ARG A 94 -5.44 3.72 -1.92
N PRO A 95 -4.80 2.83 -1.14
CA PRO A 95 -4.09 1.69 -1.69
C PRO A 95 -5.07 0.66 -2.26
N ILE A 96 -4.71 0.06 -3.39
CA ILE A 96 -5.43 -1.05 -4.03
C ILE A 96 -4.43 -2.11 -4.38
N TRP A 97 -4.73 -3.36 -4.08
CA TRP A 97 -3.80 -4.46 -4.31
C TRP A 97 -4.21 -5.33 -5.49
N ILE A 98 -3.25 -5.59 -6.37
CA ILE A 98 -3.41 -6.43 -7.55
C ILE A 98 -2.38 -7.56 -7.45
N THR A 99 -2.83 -8.78 -7.68
CA THR A 99 -2.00 -10.00 -7.72
C THR A 99 -2.15 -10.68 -9.07
N PRO A 100 -1.28 -11.63 -9.44
CA PRO A 100 -1.48 -12.43 -10.66
C PRO A 100 -2.81 -13.20 -10.65
N ASP A 101 -3.33 -13.53 -9.47
CA ASP A 101 -4.62 -14.23 -9.29
C ASP A 101 -5.83 -13.29 -9.32
N THR A 102 -5.64 -11.97 -9.51
CA THR A 102 -6.74 -11.01 -9.61
C THR A 102 -7.45 -11.19 -10.96
N SER A 103 -8.61 -11.84 -10.94
CA SER A 103 -9.38 -12.18 -12.15
C SER A 103 -10.12 -10.99 -12.78
N THR A 104 -10.49 -10.00 -11.97
CA THR A 104 -11.13 -8.77 -12.42
C THR A 104 -10.44 -7.57 -11.81
N LEU A 105 -10.07 -6.59 -12.64
CA LEU A 105 -9.55 -5.32 -12.16
C LEU A 105 -10.71 -4.46 -11.63
N PRO A 106 -10.51 -3.73 -10.51
CA PRO A 106 -11.52 -2.81 -10.03
C PRO A 106 -11.74 -1.69 -11.07
N SER A 107 -12.99 -1.32 -11.30
CA SER A 107 -13.28 -0.07 -12.03
C SER A 107 -12.83 1.09 -11.17
N LEU A 108 -11.97 1.94 -11.72
CA LEU A 108 -11.48 3.16 -11.06
C LEU A 108 -12.12 4.42 -11.66
N THR A 109 -13.23 4.25 -12.37
CA THR A 109 -14.01 5.35 -12.94
C THR A 109 -14.90 5.93 -11.85
N ASP A 110 -14.93 7.26 -11.72
CA ASP A 110 -15.77 8.01 -10.76
C ASP A 110 -15.59 7.64 -9.27
N VAL A 111 -14.39 7.19 -8.88
CA VAL A 111 -14.05 6.96 -7.48
C VAL A 111 -13.80 8.28 -6.72
N ASP A 112 -14.14 8.31 -5.44
CA ASP A 112 -13.96 9.43 -4.50
C ASP A 112 -12.53 9.56 -3.94
N PHE A 113 -11.63 8.65 -4.29
CA PHE A 113 -10.22 8.63 -3.86
C PHE A 113 -9.22 8.66 -5.03
N LEU A 114 -7.94 8.89 -4.72
CA LEU A 114 -6.80 8.74 -5.63
C LEU A 114 -6.17 7.35 -5.45
N PRO A 115 -6.26 6.45 -6.45
CA PRO A 115 -5.74 5.09 -6.31
C PRO A 115 -4.20 5.03 -6.33
N VAL A 116 -3.66 4.27 -5.37
CA VAL A 116 -2.27 3.81 -5.32
C VAL A 116 -2.27 2.29 -5.56
N LEU A 117 -1.98 1.87 -6.79
CA LEU A 117 -2.03 0.47 -7.20
C LEU A 117 -0.75 -0.26 -6.77
N CYS A 118 -0.86 -1.16 -5.80
CA CYS A 118 0.18 -2.06 -5.32
C CYS A 118 0.09 -3.40 -6.09
N VAL A 119 0.92 -3.56 -7.13
CA VAL A 119 0.90 -4.70 -8.05
C VAL A 119 1.99 -5.70 -7.68
N SER A 120 1.60 -6.82 -7.08
CA SER A 120 2.50 -7.96 -6.86
C SER A 120 2.64 -8.76 -8.16
N THR A 121 3.87 -9.05 -8.56
CA THR A 121 4.17 -9.79 -9.80
C THR A 121 4.55 -11.25 -9.58
N SER A 122 4.76 -11.67 -8.33
CA SER A 122 5.11 -13.05 -7.99
C SER A 122 3.86 -13.93 -7.85
N LYS A 123 3.89 -15.13 -8.45
CA LYS A 123 2.84 -16.15 -8.25
C LYS A 123 2.89 -16.65 -6.81
N LEU A 124 1.73 -16.75 -6.16
CA LEU A 124 1.63 -17.39 -4.85
C LEU A 124 1.83 -18.90 -5.05
N VAL A 125 3.04 -19.40 -4.77
CA VAL A 125 3.29 -20.85 -4.76
C VAL A 125 2.74 -21.39 -3.45
N HIS A 126 1.56 -22.01 -3.48
CA HIS A 126 1.11 -22.86 -2.39
C HIS A 126 2.11 -24.01 -2.23
N GLU A 127 2.72 -24.14 -1.06
CA GLU A 127 3.54 -25.30 -0.70
C GLU A 127 2.75 -26.58 -1.00
N GLY A 128 3.19 -27.35 -2.01
CA GLY A 128 2.80 -28.76 -2.16
C GLY A 128 2.38 -29.28 -3.53
N LEU A 129 1.95 -28.47 -4.52
CA LEU A 129 1.35 -29.04 -5.74
C LEU A 129 1.92 -28.62 -7.11
N GLU A 130 2.69 -27.56 -7.23
CA GLU A 130 3.27 -27.20 -8.54
C GLU A 130 4.76 -27.54 -8.62
N ARG A 131 5.03 -28.84 -8.76
CA ARG A 131 6.32 -29.32 -9.27
C ARG A 131 6.40 -28.97 -10.76
N ARG A 132 6.84 -27.74 -11.02
CA ARG A 132 7.44 -27.18 -12.25
C ARG A 132 7.43 -28.14 -13.46
N THR A 133 6.38 -28.06 -14.28
CA THR A 133 6.47 -28.38 -15.70
C THR A 133 6.81 -27.09 -16.45
N ALA A 134 7.85 -27.13 -17.29
CA ALA A 134 8.45 -26.04 -18.05
C ALA A 134 9.46 -25.16 -17.28
N GLY A 135 10.73 -25.34 -17.64
CA GLY A 135 11.89 -24.78 -16.98
C GLY A 135 12.17 -23.32 -17.30
N SER A 136 12.59 -22.61 -16.26
CA SER A 136 13.73 -21.69 -16.24
C SER A 136 13.97 -21.34 -14.78
N THR A 137 15.04 -21.87 -14.20
CA THR A 137 15.51 -21.50 -12.85
C THR A 137 16.24 -20.18 -12.96
N TYR A 138 15.56 -19.08 -12.62
CA TYR A 138 16.24 -17.84 -12.30
C TYR A 138 16.94 -18.00 -10.95
N ALA A 139 18.26 -17.90 -10.93
CA ALA A 139 19.06 -17.86 -9.71
C ALA A 139 19.27 -16.39 -9.30
N GLN A 140 18.49 -15.93 -8.34
CA GLN A 140 18.54 -14.55 -7.85
C GLN A 140 19.81 -14.35 -7.01
N GLY A 141 20.71 -13.46 -7.46
CA GLY A 141 22.03 -13.20 -6.87
C GLY A 141 23.18 -13.04 -7.89
N SER A 142 22.92 -13.24 -9.19
CA SER A 142 23.96 -13.14 -10.24
C SER A 142 24.11 -11.74 -10.85
N GLY A 143 23.71 -10.68 -10.14
CA GLY A 143 23.66 -9.31 -10.68
C GLY A 143 23.90 -8.23 -9.64
N ASP A 144 24.73 -8.49 -8.63
CA ASP A 144 25.25 -7.48 -7.71
C ASP A 144 26.78 -7.63 -7.60
N ASP A 145 27.47 -6.56 -8.01
CA ASP A 145 28.80 -6.06 -7.65
C ASP A 145 30.08 -6.90 -7.89
N HIS A 146 30.78 -6.55 -8.97
CA HIS A 146 32.23 -6.38 -8.92
C HIS A 146 32.65 -5.12 -9.70
N GLU A 147 32.63 -3.97 -9.04
CA GLU A 147 33.52 -2.86 -9.41
C GLU A 147 34.68 -2.83 -8.41
N SER A 148 35.89 -3.09 -8.92
CA SER A 148 37.17 -2.73 -8.32
C SER A 148 38.11 -2.33 -9.44
#